data_AF-A0A7X9HKN4-F1
#
_entry.id   AF-A0A7X9HKN4-F1
#
_cell.length_a   1.000
_cell.length_b   1.000
_cell.length_c   1.000
_cell.angle_alpha   90.00
_cell.angle_beta   90.00
_cell.angle_gamma   90.00
#
_symmetry.space_group_name_H-M   'P 1'
#
loop_
_entity.id
_entity.type
_entity.pdbx_description
1 polymer ?
#
loop_
_entity_poly.entity_id
_entity_poly.type
_entity_poly.pdbx_seq_one_letter_code
_entity_poly.pdbx_strand_id
1 'polypeptide(L)'
;MLSRRVVLLVAGIATQLLFLSGCRDEYEKMQKASDRDLQTLSERYKALIAEAKGLKPDDALQLLHHFSTASLSAMQTEEFKAKASKFIADAAAGKFDKLEIRGAREPGRLRLLLVTVDKVKGNVPFAPSPDGWKFDDVDVAFGNFEKKFNIKGSTPAYPPSLLSSVAVLQDAQATVKERVNAALRVATSKDRAIADRFAGQEKDPWVKAALLYAAWKSDGPCEPFAEAFPIERDLQTQLYDADVDAYQVLVTGLHDCATVSAKLAPTLRLYKGCYQADEKPRSVYVQPLVNMASAKPEYILKAANQLAIKYEEDPIANILVGALHGETGNPFFQFITKHAKEKGPTAKVAKAWVEKMTARDEEEPATPPATPNP
;
A
#
# COMPACT_ATOMS: atom_id res chain seq x y z
N MET A 1 33.47 -63.23 -68.64
CA MET A 1 34.17 -63.36 -67.35
C MET A 1 34.46 -61.96 -66.83
N LEU A 2 34.00 -61.68 -65.59
CA LEU A 2 34.31 -60.55 -64.68
C LEU A 2 34.01 -59.11 -65.17
N SER A 3 33.34 -58.23 -64.42
CA SER A 3 32.62 -58.34 -63.15
C SER A 3 31.90 -57.01 -62.90
N ARG A 4 30.58 -57.08 -62.77
CA ARG A 4 29.68 -56.06 -62.23
C ARG A 4 29.93 -55.88 -60.72
N ARG A 5 30.88 -55.05 -60.28
CA ARG A 5 31.04 -54.69 -58.85
C ARG A 5 31.71 -53.32 -58.63
N VAL A 6 31.07 -52.22 -59.03
CA VAL A 6 31.45 -50.86 -58.54
C VAL A 6 30.24 -49.96 -58.22
N VAL A 7 28.99 -50.41 -58.41
CA VAL A 7 27.78 -49.55 -58.22
C VAL A 7 27.22 -49.59 -56.78
N LEU A 8 27.95 -50.10 -55.80
CA LEU A 8 27.44 -50.30 -54.43
C LEU A 8 28.45 -49.83 -53.36
N LEU A 9 28.86 -48.56 -53.41
CA LEU A 9 29.61 -47.97 -52.28
C LEU A 9 29.54 -46.43 -52.16
N VAL A 10 28.54 -45.78 -52.76
CA VAL A 10 28.29 -44.32 -52.54
C VAL A 10 26.88 -44.03 -51.98
N ALA A 11 26.03 -45.05 -51.82
CA ALA A 11 24.71 -44.92 -51.21
C ALA A 11 24.70 -45.21 -49.68
N GLY A 12 25.87 -45.20 -49.03
CA GLY A 12 26.04 -45.62 -47.62
C GLY A 12 26.50 -44.53 -46.65
N ILE A 13 26.66 -43.28 -47.11
CA ILE A 13 27.08 -42.13 -46.27
C ILE A 13 26.27 -40.89 -46.70
N ALA A 14 24.94 -40.99 -46.71
CA ALA A 14 24.05 -39.85 -46.90
C ALA A 14 22.76 -39.95 -46.07
N THR A 15 22.72 -40.86 -45.08
CA THR A 15 21.50 -41.19 -44.33
C THR A 15 21.73 -41.25 -42.81
N GLN A 16 22.70 -40.49 -42.29
CA GLN A 16 22.93 -40.33 -40.84
C GLN A 16 23.10 -38.86 -40.38
N LEU A 17 22.56 -37.91 -41.12
CA LEU A 17 22.49 -36.49 -40.72
C LEU A 17 21.04 -35.98 -40.53
N LEU A 18 20.11 -36.91 -40.31
CA LEU A 18 18.67 -36.62 -40.17
C LEU A 18 18.07 -37.10 -38.85
N PHE A 19 18.80 -37.14 -37.74
CA PHE A 19 18.18 -37.37 -36.40
C PHE A 19 18.92 -36.65 -35.25
N LEU A 20 19.23 -35.37 -35.42
CA LEU A 20 19.50 -34.45 -34.30
C LEU A 20 18.64 -33.19 -34.39
N SER A 21 17.38 -33.34 -34.79
CA SER A 21 16.31 -32.42 -34.36
C SER A 21 15.92 -32.75 -32.91
N GLY A 22 16.91 -32.79 -32.02
CA GLY A 22 16.66 -32.80 -30.58
C GLY A 22 15.95 -31.50 -30.24
N CYS A 23 14.76 -31.62 -29.64
CA CYS A 23 13.85 -30.56 -29.22
C CYS A 23 14.56 -29.21 -28.97
N ARG A 24 14.69 -28.38 -30.01
CA ARG A 24 15.10 -26.99 -29.85
C ARG A 24 13.92 -26.29 -29.20
N ASP A 25 14.17 -25.85 -27.97
CA ASP A 25 13.29 -25.05 -27.13
C ASP A 25 12.65 -23.94 -27.98
N GLU A 26 11.32 -23.80 -27.95
CA GLU A 26 10.59 -22.92 -28.88
C GLU A 26 11.06 -21.46 -28.80
N TYR A 27 11.54 -21.05 -27.62
CA TYR A 27 12.06 -19.71 -27.34
C TYR A 27 13.48 -19.50 -27.89
N GLU A 28 14.30 -20.55 -28.10
CA GLU A 28 15.67 -20.41 -28.61
C GLU A 28 15.71 -19.78 -30.01
N LYS A 29 14.63 -19.93 -30.80
CA LYS A 29 14.46 -19.41 -32.16
C LYS A 29 14.05 -17.93 -32.23
N MET A 30 13.67 -17.34 -31.09
CA MET A 30 13.24 -15.94 -31.04
C MET A 30 14.42 -14.98 -31.26
N GLN A 31 14.11 -13.72 -31.52
CA GLN A 31 15.10 -12.65 -31.64
C GLN A 31 15.97 -12.61 -30.37
N LYS A 32 17.29 -12.60 -30.56
CA LYS A 32 18.26 -12.47 -29.45
C LYS A 32 18.13 -11.08 -28.86
N ALA A 33 18.03 -11.01 -27.52
CA ALA A 33 18.15 -9.73 -26.83
C ALA A 33 19.59 -9.21 -26.91
N SER A 34 19.78 -7.93 -26.59
CA SER A 34 21.11 -7.32 -26.52
C SER A 34 22.01 -7.99 -25.47
N ASP A 35 23.33 -7.90 -25.63
CA ASP A 35 24.28 -8.42 -24.63
C ASP A 35 24.12 -7.72 -23.27
N ARG A 36 23.73 -6.44 -23.28
CA ARG A 36 23.38 -5.68 -22.08
C ARG A 36 22.17 -6.27 -21.35
N ASP A 37 21.11 -6.62 -22.09
CA ASP A 37 19.94 -7.29 -21.50
C ASP A 37 20.34 -8.66 -20.95
N LEU A 38 21.11 -9.45 -21.71
CA LEU A 38 21.60 -10.74 -21.23
C LEU A 38 22.32 -10.61 -19.89
N GLN A 39 23.26 -9.66 -19.78
CA GLN A 39 23.99 -9.41 -18.54
C GLN A 39 23.03 -9.00 -17.41
N THR A 40 22.19 -8.00 -17.66
CA THR A 40 21.28 -7.43 -16.63
C THR A 40 20.31 -8.50 -16.10
N LEU A 41 19.69 -9.27 -16.99
CA LEU A 41 18.74 -10.32 -16.60
C LEU A 41 19.43 -11.45 -15.85
N SER A 42 20.65 -11.81 -16.25
CA SER A 42 21.47 -12.80 -15.56
C SER A 42 21.80 -12.36 -14.13
N GLU A 43 22.20 -11.10 -13.95
CA GLU A 43 22.48 -10.52 -12.63
C GLU A 43 21.24 -10.51 -11.76
N ARG A 44 20.07 -10.13 -12.30
CA ARG A 44 18.79 -10.16 -11.57
C ARG A 44 18.40 -11.57 -11.12
N TYR A 45 18.55 -12.58 -11.97
CA TYR A 45 18.24 -13.97 -11.58
C TYR A 45 19.19 -14.53 -10.54
N LYS A 46 20.49 -14.23 -10.68
CA LYS A 46 21.48 -14.59 -9.67
C LYS A 46 21.24 -13.87 -8.34
N ALA A 47 20.83 -12.60 -8.37
CA ALA A 47 20.49 -11.84 -7.17
C ALA A 47 19.30 -12.44 -6.42
N LEU A 48 18.22 -12.82 -7.12
CA LEU A 48 17.08 -13.53 -6.52
C LEU A 48 17.54 -14.80 -5.78
N ILE A 49 18.36 -15.62 -6.43
CA ILE A 49 18.86 -16.88 -5.83
C ILE A 49 19.80 -16.60 -4.66
N ALA A 50 20.71 -15.64 -4.80
CA ALA A 50 21.68 -15.29 -3.76
C ALA A 50 20.99 -14.75 -2.50
N GLU A 51 19.98 -13.89 -2.67
CA GLU A 51 19.17 -13.41 -1.56
C GLU A 51 18.39 -14.55 -0.92
N ALA A 52 17.73 -15.40 -1.71
CA ALA A 52 17.00 -16.55 -1.17
C ALA A 52 17.88 -17.49 -0.34
N LYS A 53 19.16 -17.66 -0.68
CA LYS A 53 20.13 -18.43 0.14
C LYS A 53 20.41 -17.81 1.50
N GLY A 54 20.27 -16.49 1.64
CA GLY A 54 20.49 -15.75 2.89
C GLY A 54 19.25 -15.63 3.78
N LEU A 55 18.08 -16.05 3.29
CA LEU A 55 16.80 -15.91 3.98
C LEU A 55 16.38 -17.19 4.68
N LYS A 56 15.49 -17.04 5.67
CA LYS A 56 14.73 -18.16 6.25
C LYS A 56 13.40 -18.33 5.51
N PRO A 57 12.81 -19.53 5.48
CA PRO A 57 11.50 -19.74 4.85
C PRO A 57 10.40 -18.78 5.34
N ASP A 58 10.44 -18.37 6.61
CA ASP A 58 9.49 -17.41 7.19
C ASP A 58 9.66 -15.97 6.67
N ASP A 59 10.80 -15.68 6.05
CA ASP A 59 11.11 -14.40 5.41
C ASP A 59 10.67 -14.35 3.94
N ALA A 60 9.80 -15.27 3.50
CA ALA A 60 9.32 -15.39 2.13
C ALA A 60 8.94 -14.06 1.45
N LEU A 61 8.27 -13.16 2.19
CA LEU A 61 7.82 -11.87 1.64
C LEU A 61 8.97 -10.92 1.28
N GLN A 62 10.20 -11.14 1.76
CA GLN A 62 11.35 -10.31 1.39
C GLN A 62 11.68 -10.40 -0.11
N LEU A 63 11.34 -11.53 -0.75
CA LEU A 63 11.57 -11.73 -2.19
C LEU A 63 10.62 -10.94 -3.10
N LEU A 64 9.57 -10.31 -2.57
CA LEU A 64 8.54 -9.63 -3.37
C LEU A 64 9.10 -8.54 -4.28
N HIS A 65 10.12 -7.81 -3.84
CA HIS A 65 10.68 -6.69 -4.58
C HIS A 65 11.31 -7.07 -5.93
N HIS A 66 11.64 -8.36 -6.13
CA HIS A 66 12.14 -8.90 -7.41
C HIS A 66 11.04 -9.02 -8.48
N PHE A 67 9.77 -9.03 -8.07
CA PHE A 67 8.63 -9.33 -8.92
C PHE A 67 7.92 -8.07 -9.43
N SER A 68 7.42 -8.15 -10.66
CA SER A 68 6.59 -7.08 -11.24
C SER A 68 5.26 -7.00 -10.49
N THR A 69 4.69 -5.80 -10.35
CA THR A 69 3.34 -5.61 -9.79
C THR A 69 2.29 -6.46 -10.52
N ALA A 70 2.48 -6.66 -11.83
CA ALA A 70 1.64 -7.50 -12.65
C ALA A 70 1.69 -8.98 -12.25
N SER A 71 2.89 -9.53 -12.04
CA SER A 71 3.06 -10.92 -11.59
C SER A 71 2.47 -11.15 -10.19
N LEU A 72 2.60 -10.17 -9.30
CA LEU A 72 2.05 -10.21 -7.94
C LEU A 72 0.53 -10.01 -7.89
N SER A 73 -0.08 -9.50 -8.96
CA SER A 73 -1.53 -9.28 -9.04
C SER A 73 -2.33 -10.57 -9.17
N ALA A 74 -1.73 -11.61 -9.76
CA ALA A 74 -2.40 -12.88 -10.02
C ALA A 74 -2.28 -13.89 -8.87
N MET A 75 -1.57 -13.56 -7.79
CA MET A 75 -1.19 -14.52 -6.75
C MET A 75 -1.79 -14.19 -5.39
N GLN A 76 -2.28 -15.22 -4.71
CA GLN A 76 -2.72 -15.12 -3.32
C GLN A 76 -1.54 -15.12 -2.35
N THR A 77 -1.67 -14.44 -1.22
CA THR A 77 -0.58 -14.26 -0.25
C THR A 77 -0.02 -15.57 0.28
N GLU A 78 -0.88 -16.49 0.71
CA GLU A 78 -0.45 -17.79 1.26
C GLU A 78 0.16 -18.70 0.20
N GLU A 79 -0.32 -18.61 -1.05
CA GLU A 79 0.28 -19.30 -2.18
C GLU A 79 1.70 -18.79 -2.48
N PHE A 80 1.87 -17.46 -2.47
CA PHE A 80 3.21 -16.85 -2.63
C PHE A 80 4.15 -17.31 -1.52
N LYS A 81 3.72 -17.20 -0.25
CA LYS A 81 4.52 -17.62 0.90
C LYS A 81 4.97 -19.07 0.74
N ALA A 82 4.06 -20.00 0.46
CA ALA A 82 4.39 -21.42 0.29
C ALA A 82 5.42 -21.65 -0.84
N LYS A 83 5.25 -21.00 -2.00
CA LYS A 83 6.17 -21.12 -3.13
C LYS A 83 7.54 -20.51 -2.84
N ALA A 84 7.56 -19.31 -2.25
CA ALA A 84 8.79 -18.61 -1.88
C ALA A 84 9.55 -19.35 -0.78
N SER A 85 8.88 -19.85 0.26
CA SER A 85 9.48 -20.67 1.32
C SER A 85 10.13 -21.94 0.76
N LYS A 86 9.46 -22.61 -0.20
CA LYS A 86 10.05 -23.76 -0.90
C LYS A 86 11.26 -23.35 -1.74
N PHE A 87 11.18 -22.25 -2.48
CA PHE A 87 12.29 -21.74 -3.28
C PHE A 87 13.51 -21.39 -2.41
N ILE A 88 13.29 -20.76 -1.25
CA ILE A 88 14.34 -20.45 -0.26
C ILE A 88 15.01 -21.74 0.23
N ALA A 89 14.23 -22.76 0.60
CA ALA A 89 14.77 -24.05 1.04
C ALA A 89 15.57 -24.75 -0.08
N ASP A 90 15.04 -24.76 -1.30
CA ASP A 90 15.70 -25.34 -2.49
C ASP A 90 17.01 -24.60 -2.82
N ALA A 91 17.03 -23.27 -2.71
CA ALA A 91 18.22 -22.45 -2.93
C ALA A 91 19.29 -22.69 -1.87
N ALA A 92 18.91 -22.76 -0.59
CA ALA A 92 19.81 -23.10 0.51
C ALA A 92 20.38 -24.52 0.37
N ALA A 93 19.61 -25.46 -0.18
CA ALA A 93 20.03 -26.83 -0.47
C ALA A 93 20.92 -26.97 -1.73
N GLY A 94 21.26 -25.86 -2.40
CA GLY A 94 22.17 -25.87 -3.55
C GLY A 94 21.52 -26.31 -4.88
N LYS A 95 20.18 -26.38 -4.96
CA LYS A 95 19.46 -26.79 -6.20
C LYS A 95 19.86 -25.96 -7.42
N PHE A 96 20.21 -24.69 -7.20
CA PHE A 96 20.57 -23.73 -8.24
C PHE A 96 22.08 -23.54 -8.43
N ASP A 97 22.94 -24.36 -7.79
CA ASP A 97 24.40 -24.20 -7.86
C ASP A 97 24.98 -24.50 -9.25
N LYS A 98 24.27 -25.33 -10.04
CA LYS A 98 24.61 -25.65 -11.44
C LYS A 98 23.77 -24.84 -12.43
N LEU A 99 23.39 -23.61 -12.06
CA LEU A 99 22.69 -22.70 -12.96
C LEU A 99 23.60 -22.31 -14.13
N GLU A 100 23.15 -22.62 -15.34
CA GLU A 100 23.79 -22.19 -16.58
C GLU A 100 22.89 -21.17 -17.31
N ILE A 101 23.48 -20.06 -17.74
CA ILE A 101 22.79 -19.08 -18.60
C ILE A 101 23.04 -19.44 -20.06
N ARG A 102 21.98 -19.78 -20.80
CA ARG A 102 22.03 -20.15 -22.22
C ARG A 102 21.92 -18.94 -23.15
N GLY A 103 21.36 -17.82 -22.67
CA GLY A 103 21.21 -16.58 -23.43
C GLY A 103 19.93 -15.82 -23.08
N ALA A 104 19.63 -14.75 -23.82
CA ALA A 104 18.42 -13.96 -23.63
C ALA A 104 17.67 -13.73 -24.95
N ARG A 105 16.35 -13.52 -24.87
CA ARG A 105 15.45 -13.32 -26.01
C ARG A 105 14.50 -12.16 -25.79
N GLU A 106 14.06 -11.54 -26.89
CA GLU A 106 13.14 -10.40 -26.89
C GLU A 106 11.87 -10.70 -27.72
N PRO A 107 10.90 -11.47 -27.19
CA PRO A 107 9.64 -11.76 -27.90
C PRO A 107 8.70 -10.57 -28.03
N GLY A 108 9.16 -9.33 -27.77
CA GLY A 108 8.37 -8.11 -27.75
C GLY A 108 8.63 -7.28 -26.50
N ARG A 109 7.57 -7.02 -25.71
CA ARG A 109 7.64 -6.20 -24.49
C ARG A 109 8.41 -6.87 -23.35
N LEU A 110 8.35 -8.20 -23.26
CA LEU A 110 9.11 -8.96 -22.27
C LEU A 110 10.53 -9.22 -22.75
N ARG A 111 11.39 -9.58 -21.80
CA ARG A 111 12.64 -10.29 -22.06
C ARG A 111 12.57 -11.67 -21.44
N LEU A 112 13.20 -12.65 -22.10
CA LEU A 112 13.32 -14.01 -21.57
C LEU A 112 14.79 -14.29 -21.29
N LEU A 113 15.09 -14.78 -20.10
CA LEU A 113 16.38 -15.38 -19.78
C LEU A 113 16.28 -16.90 -19.95
N LEU A 114 17.07 -17.44 -20.87
CA LEU A 114 17.16 -18.87 -21.10
C LEU A 114 18.17 -19.46 -20.13
N VAL A 115 17.73 -20.39 -19.29
CA VAL A 115 18.56 -21.01 -18.25
C VAL A 115 18.53 -22.54 -18.35
N THR A 116 19.49 -23.18 -17.70
CA THR A 116 19.46 -24.61 -17.37
C THR A 116 19.77 -24.75 -15.88
N VAL A 117 18.95 -25.50 -15.14
CA VAL A 117 19.22 -25.87 -13.74
C VAL A 117 19.11 -27.38 -13.63
N ASP A 118 20.20 -28.04 -13.23
CA ASP A 118 20.30 -29.51 -13.14
C ASP A 118 19.73 -30.23 -14.38
N LYS A 119 20.19 -29.82 -15.58
CA LYS A 119 19.78 -30.32 -16.90
C LYS A 119 18.34 -30.01 -17.31
N VAL A 120 17.54 -29.37 -16.46
CA VAL A 120 16.20 -28.88 -16.81
C VAL A 120 16.34 -27.50 -17.46
N LYS A 121 15.86 -27.36 -18.70
CA LYS A 121 15.82 -26.08 -19.41
C LYS A 121 14.67 -25.23 -18.88
N GLY A 122 14.94 -23.95 -18.63
CA GLY A 122 13.95 -22.96 -18.22
C GLY A 122 14.03 -21.68 -19.02
N ASN A 123 12.92 -20.94 -19.07
CA ASN A 123 12.78 -19.68 -19.78
C ASN A 123 12.10 -18.67 -18.85
N VAL A 124 12.87 -17.78 -18.23
CA VAL A 124 12.41 -16.91 -17.16
C VAL A 124 11.97 -15.56 -17.73
N PRO A 125 10.68 -15.17 -17.62
CA PRO A 125 10.17 -13.92 -18.17
C PRO A 125 10.44 -12.72 -17.25
N PHE A 126 10.82 -11.61 -17.88
CA PHE A 126 11.03 -10.32 -17.23
C PHE A 126 10.22 -9.22 -17.91
N ALA A 127 9.57 -8.39 -17.10
CA ALA A 127 8.86 -7.20 -17.53
C ALA A 127 9.69 -5.94 -17.23
N PRO A 128 9.59 -4.90 -18.09
CA PRO A 128 10.23 -3.63 -17.83
C PRO A 128 9.55 -2.92 -16.64
N SER A 129 10.36 -2.27 -15.82
CA SER A 129 9.99 -1.56 -14.59
C SER A 129 10.83 -0.28 -14.48
N PRO A 130 10.40 0.77 -13.76
CA PRO A 130 11.19 2.00 -13.61
C PRO A 130 12.62 1.78 -13.09
N ASP A 131 12.82 0.75 -12.27
CA ASP A 131 14.09 0.32 -11.67
C ASP A 131 14.84 -0.76 -12.49
N GLY A 132 14.37 -1.05 -13.71
CA GLY A 132 14.99 -2.00 -14.64
C GLY A 132 14.07 -3.14 -15.04
N TRP A 133 14.46 -4.38 -14.72
CA TRP A 133 13.73 -5.59 -15.11
C TRP A 133 13.30 -6.36 -13.87
N LYS A 134 12.00 -6.72 -13.79
CA LYS A 134 11.43 -7.55 -12.72
C LYS A 134 10.85 -8.84 -13.29
N PHE A 135 10.81 -9.90 -12.48
CA PHE A 135 10.20 -11.16 -12.91
C PHE A 135 8.71 -10.98 -13.18
N ASP A 136 8.25 -11.53 -14.31
CA ASP A 136 6.84 -11.40 -14.73
C ASP A 136 6.01 -12.67 -14.48
N ASP A 137 6.61 -13.70 -13.90
CA ASP A 137 5.93 -14.92 -13.47
C ASP A 137 6.61 -15.53 -12.23
N VAL A 138 5.87 -15.61 -11.12
CA VAL A 138 6.38 -16.10 -9.83
C VAL A 138 6.78 -17.58 -9.90
N ASP A 139 5.96 -18.43 -10.52
CA ASP A 139 6.22 -19.86 -10.59
C ASP A 139 7.49 -20.15 -11.38
N VAL A 140 7.63 -19.49 -12.54
CA VAL A 140 8.76 -19.70 -13.43
C VAL A 140 10.04 -19.16 -12.78
N ALA A 141 9.99 -17.99 -12.14
CA ALA A 141 11.15 -17.44 -11.41
C ALA A 141 11.60 -18.39 -10.29
N PHE A 142 10.66 -19.02 -9.58
CA PHE A 142 10.95 -20.01 -8.55
C PHE A 142 11.27 -21.42 -9.07
N GLY A 143 11.45 -21.58 -10.38
CA GLY A 143 12.00 -22.80 -10.99
C GLY A 143 10.98 -23.80 -11.52
N ASN A 144 9.69 -23.45 -11.59
CA ASN A 144 8.71 -24.26 -12.32
C ASN A 144 8.81 -24.01 -13.83
N PHE A 145 9.82 -24.61 -14.44
CA PHE A 145 10.14 -24.41 -15.86
C PHE A 145 9.22 -25.16 -16.84
N GLU A 146 8.36 -26.05 -16.35
CA GLU A 146 7.35 -26.73 -17.16
C GLU A 146 6.13 -25.84 -17.43
N LYS A 147 5.93 -24.79 -16.62
CA LYS A 147 4.82 -23.85 -16.76
C LYS A 147 4.99 -23.04 -18.04
N LYS A 148 3.96 -23.05 -18.89
CA LYS A 148 3.82 -22.09 -19.98
C LYS A 148 3.41 -20.73 -19.41
N PHE A 149 4.08 -19.67 -19.85
CA PHE A 149 3.81 -18.30 -19.43
C PHE A 149 3.36 -17.43 -20.60
N ASN A 150 2.76 -16.29 -20.30
CA ASN A 150 2.25 -15.36 -21.30
C ASN A 150 3.38 -14.48 -21.85
N ILE A 151 3.84 -14.74 -23.07
CA ILE A 151 4.89 -13.94 -23.74
C ILE A 151 4.48 -12.47 -24.00
N LYS A 152 3.18 -12.14 -23.93
CA LYS A 152 2.70 -10.75 -24.07
C LYS A 152 2.88 -9.93 -22.79
N GLY A 153 3.20 -10.57 -21.67
CA GLY A 153 3.29 -9.95 -20.36
C GLY A 153 1.99 -9.96 -19.57
N SER A 154 2.14 -9.88 -18.26
CA SER A 154 1.03 -9.75 -17.31
C SER A 154 0.55 -8.30 -17.23
N THR A 155 -0.73 -8.10 -16.97
CA THR A 155 -1.31 -6.77 -16.71
C THR A 155 -1.50 -6.61 -15.21
N PRO A 156 -1.05 -5.50 -14.60
CA PRO A 156 -1.32 -5.24 -13.18
C PRO A 156 -2.81 -5.06 -12.92
N ALA A 157 -3.28 -5.61 -11.80
CA ALA A 157 -4.65 -5.42 -11.35
C ALA A 157 -4.82 -4.04 -10.69
N TYR A 158 -6.02 -3.48 -10.84
CA TYR A 158 -6.46 -2.29 -10.10
C TYR A 158 -7.76 -2.61 -9.35
N PRO A 159 -7.83 -2.41 -8.02
CA PRO A 159 -6.76 -1.92 -7.14
C PRO A 159 -5.60 -2.93 -6.99
N PRO A 160 -4.39 -2.48 -6.58
CA PRO A 160 -3.25 -3.36 -6.38
C PRO A 160 -3.53 -4.53 -5.42
N SER A 161 -2.88 -5.67 -5.66
CA SER A 161 -2.93 -6.80 -4.73
C SER A 161 -2.20 -6.47 -3.42
N LEU A 162 -2.48 -7.24 -2.36
CA LEU A 162 -1.75 -7.11 -1.09
C LEU A 162 -0.26 -7.32 -1.30
N LEU A 163 0.14 -8.35 -2.05
CA LEU A 163 1.53 -8.64 -2.37
C LEU A 163 2.22 -7.47 -3.09
N SER A 164 1.55 -6.86 -4.06
CA SER A 164 2.07 -5.67 -4.75
C SER A 164 2.26 -4.50 -3.78
N SER A 165 1.33 -4.33 -2.84
CA SER A 165 1.40 -3.27 -1.82
C SER A 165 2.57 -3.50 -0.85
N VAL A 166 2.79 -4.74 -0.43
CA VAL A 166 3.95 -5.09 0.40
C VAL A 166 5.26 -4.86 -0.34
N ALA A 167 5.33 -5.17 -1.65
CA ALA A 167 6.50 -4.86 -2.46
C ALA A 167 6.81 -3.36 -2.49
N VAL A 168 5.77 -2.50 -2.60
CA VAL A 168 5.92 -1.04 -2.53
C VAL A 168 6.42 -0.58 -1.15
N LEU A 169 5.95 -1.19 -0.07
CA LEU A 169 6.42 -0.85 1.29
C LEU A 169 7.89 -1.21 1.53
N GLN A 170 8.42 -2.20 0.82
CA GLN A 170 9.83 -2.60 0.84
C GLN A 170 10.72 -1.73 -0.04
N ASP A 171 10.15 -1.03 -1.01
CA ASP A 171 10.89 -0.23 -1.98
C ASP A 171 11.32 1.11 -1.35
N ALA A 172 12.63 1.28 -1.20
CA ALA A 172 13.23 2.50 -0.66
C ALA A 172 13.11 3.71 -1.60
N GLN A 173 12.78 3.50 -2.87
CA GLN A 173 12.57 4.56 -3.87
C GLN A 173 11.09 4.91 -4.06
N ALA A 174 10.17 4.14 -3.47
CA ALA A 174 8.74 4.44 -3.54
C ALA A 174 8.44 5.79 -2.88
N THR A 175 7.60 6.58 -3.55
CA THR A 175 7.18 7.88 -3.04
C THR A 175 6.32 7.73 -1.78
N VAL A 176 6.24 8.78 -0.96
CA VAL A 176 5.36 8.80 0.22
C VAL A 176 3.92 8.45 -0.16
N LYS A 177 3.42 9.00 -1.27
CA LYS A 177 2.08 8.69 -1.80
C LYS A 177 1.88 7.21 -2.07
N GLU A 178 2.82 6.56 -2.76
CA GLU A 178 2.72 5.13 -3.07
C GLU A 178 2.74 4.28 -1.80
N ARG A 179 3.61 4.63 -0.85
CA ARG A 179 3.76 3.91 0.42
C ARG A 179 2.53 4.09 1.33
N VAL A 180 1.95 5.28 1.37
CA VAL A 180 0.67 5.54 2.08
C VAL A 180 -0.46 4.71 1.47
N ASN A 181 -0.62 4.73 0.15
CA ASN A 181 -1.66 3.93 -0.52
C ASN A 181 -1.46 2.42 -0.31
N ALA A 182 -0.21 1.95 -0.34
CA ALA A 182 0.11 0.57 -0.02
C ALA A 182 -0.26 0.20 1.43
N ALA A 183 0.03 1.08 2.40
CA ALA A 183 -0.37 0.89 3.79
C ALA A 183 -1.91 0.86 3.96
N LEU A 184 -2.64 1.77 3.31
CA LEU A 184 -4.10 1.75 3.29
C LEU A 184 -4.65 0.46 2.67
N ARG A 185 -3.97 -0.10 1.67
CA ARG A 185 -4.34 -1.40 1.11
C ARG A 185 -4.16 -2.53 2.12
N VAL A 186 -3.09 -2.53 2.91
CA VAL A 186 -2.89 -3.49 4.03
C VAL A 186 -4.04 -3.40 5.03
N ALA A 187 -4.57 -2.20 5.30
CA ALA A 187 -5.73 -2.04 6.20
C ALA A 187 -6.97 -2.82 5.71
N THR A 188 -7.17 -2.90 4.39
CA THR A 188 -8.32 -3.63 3.80
C THR A 188 -8.16 -5.15 3.87
N SER A 189 -6.93 -5.67 3.93
CA SER A 189 -6.67 -7.11 4.00
C SER A 189 -6.67 -7.67 5.42
N LYS A 190 -6.72 -6.81 6.44
CA LYS A 190 -6.71 -7.17 7.86
C LYS A 190 -5.49 -8.00 8.29
N ASP A 191 -4.34 -7.76 7.66
CA ASP A 191 -3.09 -8.46 8.02
C ASP A 191 -2.27 -7.62 9.02
N ARG A 192 -2.55 -7.84 10.31
CA ARG A 192 -1.90 -7.12 11.40
C ARG A 192 -0.39 -7.33 11.45
N ALA A 193 0.08 -8.56 11.18
CA ALA A 193 1.49 -8.89 11.29
C ALA A 193 2.33 -8.11 10.27
N ILE A 194 1.80 -7.95 9.05
CA ILE A 194 2.42 -7.10 8.03
C ILE A 194 2.41 -5.64 8.49
N ALA A 195 1.27 -5.12 8.92
CA ALA A 195 1.16 -3.72 9.36
C ALA A 195 2.13 -3.37 10.50
N ASP A 196 2.17 -4.18 11.56
CA ASP A 196 3.03 -3.98 12.73
C ASP A 196 4.52 -4.04 12.35
N ARG A 197 4.91 -4.98 11.48
CA ARG A 197 6.31 -5.13 11.00
C ARG A 197 6.81 -3.85 10.33
N PHE A 198 6.04 -3.32 9.38
CA PHE A 198 6.46 -2.11 8.64
C PHE A 198 6.34 -0.85 9.51
N ALA A 199 5.32 -0.74 10.35
CA ALA A 199 5.14 0.42 11.23
C ALA A 199 6.33 0.61 12.19
N GLY A 200 6.93 -0.48 12.68
CA GLY A 200 8.07 -0.45 13.61
C GLY A 200 9.37 0.10 12.99
N GLN A 201 9.49 0.09 11.66
CA GLN A 201 10.70 0.52 10.94
C GLN A 201 10.51 1.85 10.21
N GLU A 202 9.26 2.30 10.08
CA GLU A 202 8.92 3.49 9.32
C GLU A 202 9.33 4.79 10.02
N LYS A 203 9.93 5.69 9.25
CA LYS A 203 10.36 7.02 9.71
C LYS A 203 9.51 8.14 9.13
N ASP A 204 8.92 7.95 7.95
CA ASP A 204 8.03 8.93 7.37
C ASP A 204 6.73 9.02 8.19
N PRO A 205 6.35 10.21 8.69
CA PRO A 205 5.18 10.36 9.56
C PRO A 205 3.87 9.89 8.93
N TRP A 206 3.67 10.14 7.64
CA TRP A 206 2.42 9.77 6.95
C TRP A 206 2.35 8.28 6.67
N VAL A 207 3.45 7.69 6.18
CA VAL A 207 3.50 6.24 5.97
C VAL A 207 3.33 5.51 7.30
N LYS A 208 3.96 6.01 8.37
CA LYS A 208 3.85 5.41 9.72
C LYS A 208 2.42 5.48 10.23
N ALA A 209 1.76 6.64 10.11
CA ALA A 209 0.36 6.78 10.51
C ALA A 209 -0.54 5.84 9.69
N ALA A 210 -0.34 5.73 8.38
CA ALA A 210 -1.13 4.82 7.54
C ALA A 210 -0.93 3.34 7.89
N LEU A 211 0.30 2.92 8.26
CA LEU A 211 0.58 1.56 8.72
C LEU A 211 -0.03 1.28 10.09
N LEU A 212 0.01 2.24 11.02
CA LEU A 212 -0.64 2.10 12.32
C LEU A 212 -2.16 2.11 12.21
N TYR A 213 -2.72 2.86 11.25
CA TYR A 213 -4.12 2.76 10.86
C TYR A 213 -4.47 1.36 10.35
N ALA A 214 -3.62 0.77 9.51
CA ALA A 214 -3.79 -0.60 9.03
C ALA A 214 -3.75 -1.63 10.17
N ALA A 215 -2.83 -1.48 11.12
CA ALA A 215 -2.77 -2.32 12.31
C ALA A 215 -4.05 -2.21 13.15
N TRP A 216 -4.57 -1.00 13.34
CA TRP A 216 -5.85 -0.80 14.04
C TRP A 216 -7.03 -1.44 13.31
N LYS A 217 -7.16 -1.26 11.99
CA LYS A 217 -8.22 -1.92 11.21
C LYS A 217 -8.08 -3.46 11.15
N SER A 218 -6.96 -3.98 11.65
CA SER A 218 -6.65 -5.41 11.82
C SER A 218 -6.68 -5.83 13.31
N ASP A 219 -7.63 -5.30 14.08
CA ASP A 219 -7.86 -5.60 15.50
C ASP A 219 -6.71 -5.16 16.46
N GLY A 220 -5.91 -4.18 16.04
CA GLY A 220 -4.97 -3.45 16.91
C GLY A 220 -5.64 -2.33 17.72
N PRO A 221 -4.96 -1.76 18.72
CA PRO A 221 -5.43 -0.54 19.40
C PRO A 221 -5.37 0.68 18.46
N CYS A 222 -6.31 1.62 18.60
CA CYS A 222 -6.35 2.81 17.74
C CYS A 222 -5.42 3.94 18.22
N GLU A 223 -5.08 3.97 19.50
CA GLU A 223 -4.30 5.04 20.12
C GLU A 223 -2.92 5.25 19.47
N PRO A 224 -2.14 4.22 19.13
CA PRO A 224 -0.86 4.42 18.43
C PRO A 224 -1.01 5.14 17.09
N PHE A 225 -2.08 4.85 16.35
CA PHE A 225 -2.39 5.56 15.12
C PHE A 225 -2.70 7.04 15.38
N ALA A 226 -3.58 7.32 16.35
CA ALA A 226 -3.91 8.71 16.70
C ALA A 226 -2.69 9.50 17.20
N GLU A 227 -1.80 8.86 17.95
CA GLU A 227 -0.56 9.49 18.43
C GLU A 227 0.40 9.81 17.28
N ALA A 228 0.53 8.91 16.31
CA ALA A 228 1.41 9.07 15.15
C ALA A 228 0.83 9.97 14.05
N PHE A 229 -0.48 10.25 14.04
CA PHE A 229 -1.13 11.06 13.01
C PHE A 229 -0.48 12.46 12.93
N PRO A 230 0.13 12.88 11.80
CA PRO A 230 0.79 14.18 11.68
C PRO A 230 -0.20 15.34 11.78
N ILE A 231 0.11 16.34 12.61
CA ILE A 231 -0.77 17.52 12.82
C ILE A 231 -0.08 18.82 12.43
N GLU A 232 1.18 18.77 12.01
CA GLU A 232 1.94 19.92 11.57
C GLU A 232 1.41 20.43 10.23
N ARG A 233 1.21 21.75 10.10
CA ARG A 233 0.62 22.41 8.93
C ARG A 233 1.20 21.93 7.60
N ASP A 234 2.53 22.00 7.48
CA ASP A 234 3.24 21.63 6.24
C ASP A 234 3.04 20.16 5.87
N LEU A 235 3.03 19.27 6.87
CA LEU A 235 2.81 17.84 6.62
C LEU A 235 1.38 17.59 6.15
N GLN A 236 0.39 18.25 6.75
CA GLN A 236 -1.02 18.15 6.33
C GLN A 236 -1.22 18.65 4.90
N THR A 237 -0.65 19.80 4.55
CA THR A 237 -0.71 20.34 3.18
C THR A 237 -0.03 19.41 2.18
N GLN A 238 1.15 18.87 2.52
CA GLN A 238 1.87 17.93 1.65
C GLN A 238 1.07 16.67 1.31
N LEU A 239 0.46 16.00 2.31
CA LEU A 239 -0.33 14.80 2.00
C LEU A 239 -1.61 15.16 1.25
N TYR A 240 -2.31 16.22 1.64
CA TYR A 240 -3.53 16.65 0.95
C TYR A 240 -3.27 16.92 -0.54
N ASP A 241 -2.21 17.68 -0.87
CA ASP A 241 -1.89 18.02 -2.25
C ASP A 241 -1.41 16.79 -3.05
N ALA A 242 -0.77 15.82 -2.40
CA ALA A 242 -0.32 14.60 -3.03
C ALA A 242 -1.48 13.61 -3.29
N ASP A 243 -2.38 13.46 -2.32
CA ASP A 243 -3.45 12.46 -2.31
C ASP A 243 -4.58 12.82 -1.32
N VAL A 244 -5.57 13.58 -1.80
CA VAL A 244 -6.74 14.01 -1.02
C VAL A 244 -7.53 12.82 -0.47
N ASP A 245 -7.67 11.73 -1.24
CA ASP A 245 -8.45 10.56 -0.84
C ASP A 245 -7.78 9.85 0.34
N ALA A 246 -6.47 9.61 0.26
CA ALA A 246 -5.71 9.02 1.36
C ALA A 246 -5.76 9.89 2.62
N TYR A 247 -5.61 11.21 2.45
CA TYR A 247 -5.73 12.17 3.55
C TYR A 247 -7.11 12.09 4.22
N GLN A 248 -8.19 12.06 3.44
CA GLN A 248 -9.56 11.95 3.96
C GLN A 248 -9.80 10.63 4.71
N VAL A 249 -9.30 9.51 4.20
CA VAL A 249 -9.37 8.21 4.88
C VAL A 249 -8.70 8.29 6.25
N LEU A 250 -7.51 8.88 6.34
CA LEU A 250 -6.78 8.98 7.60
C LEU A 250 -7.44 9.96 8.57
N VAL A 251 -7.95 11.11 8.13
CA VAL A 251 -8.70 12.05 8.99
C VAL A 251 -9.98 11.40 9.54
N THR A 252 -10.71 10.66 8.69
CA THR A 252 -11.87 9.87 9.11
C THR A 252 -11.47 8.82 10.13
N GLY A 253 -10.34 8.13 9.91
CA GLY A 253 -9.76 7.22 10.88
C GLY A 253 -9.48 7.89 12.23
N LEU A 254 -8.92 9.10 12.24
CA LEU A 254 -8.62 9.83 13.48
C LEU A 254 -9.89 10.14 14.27
N HIS A 255 -10.96 10.54 13.58
CA HIS A 255 -12.29 10.70 14.17
C HIS A 255 -12.87 9.41 14.72
N ASP A 256 -12.79 8.33 13.95
CA ASP A 256 -13.28 7.03 14.38
C ASP A 256 -12.53 6.57 15.65
N CYS A 257 -11.22 6.80 15.73
CA CYS A 257 -10.44 6.47 16.92
C CYS A 257 -10.86 7.33 18.12
N ALA A 258 -11.08 8.63 17.91
CA ALA A 258 -11.62 9.52 18.95
C ALA A 258 -13.02 9.10 19.43
N THR A 259 -13.84 8.56 18.53
CA THR A 259 -15.18 8.07 18.83
C THR A 259 -15.14 6.80 19.68
N VAL A 260 -14.27 5.84 19.37
CA VAL A 260 -14.19 4.57 20.13
C VAL A 260 -13.30 4.65 21.37
N SER A 261 -12.32 5.55 21.42
CA SER A 261 -11.39 5.63 22.54
C SER A 261 -12.05 6.22 23.79
N ALA A 262 -11.73 5.64 24.95
CA ALA A 262 -12.09 6.19 26.25
C ALA A 262 -11.12 7.30 26.73
N LYS A 263 -10.10 7.65 25.94
CA LYS A 263 -9.09 8.65 26.28
C LYS A 263 -9.39 9.96 25.54
N LEU A 264 -9.07 11.09 26.19
CA LEU A 264 -9.15 12.41 25.57
C LEU A 264 -8.11 12.60 24.44
N ALA A 265 -6.99 11.88 24.49
CA ALA A 265 -5.84 12.12 23.61
C ALA A 265 -6.16 12.08 22.10
N PRO A 266 -6.92 11.10 21.57
CA PRO A 266 -7.30 11.11 20.16
C PRO A 266 -8.22 12.29 19.78
N THR A 267 -9.18 12.68 20.63
CA THR A 267 -10.01 13.87 20.39
C THR A 267 -9.16 15.15 20.40
N LEU A 268 -8.20 15.26 21.33
CA LEU A 268 -7.27 16.38 21.37
C LEU A 268 -6.40 16.43 20.10
N ARG A 269 -5.99 15.26 19.58
CA ARG A 269 -5.24 15.18 18.32
C ARG A 269 -6.10 15.63 17.13
N LEU A 270 -7.35 15.18 17.04
CA LEU A 270 -8.31 15.62 16.01
C LEU A 270 -8.49 17.15 16.03
N TYR A 271 -8.71 17.70 17.23
CA TYR A 271 -8.87 19.15 17.44
C TYR A 271 -7.62 19.92 17.01
N LYS A 272 -6.43 19.50 17.48
CA LYS A 272 -5.15 20.12 17.11
C LYS A 272 -4.85 20.01 15.62
N GLY A 273 -5.18 18.88 14.98
CA GLY A 273 -5.02 18.68 13.54
C GLY A 273 -5.78 19.73 12.75
N CYS A 274 -7.07 19.90 13.03
CA CYS A 274 -7.89 20.93 12.39
C CYS A 274 -7.38 22.35 12.66
N TYR A 275 -6.90 22.62 13.88
CA TYR A 275 -6.39 23.94 14.26
C TYR A 275 -5.17 24.33 13.42
N GLN A 276 -4.26 23.37 13.22
CA GLN A 276 -3.01 23.57 12.51
C GLN A 276 -3.15 23.48 10.99
N ALA A 277 -4.20 22.85 10.48
CA ALA A 277 -4.43 22.65 9.05
C ALA A 277 -4.66 23.99 8.32
N ASP A 278 -4.15 24.10 7.09
CA ASP A 278 -4.55 25.16 6.15
C ASP A 278 -6.01 25.01 5.69
N GLU A 279 -6.60 26.06 5.12
CA GLU A 279 -8.02 26.08 4.71
C GLU A 279 -8.44 24.83 3.91
N LYS A 280 -7.64 24.44 2.90
CA LYS A 280 -7.91 23.27 2.06
C LYS A 280 -7.88 21.95 2.86
N PRO A 281 -6.78 21.52 3.52
CA PRO A 281 -6.80 20.32 4.37
C PRO A 281 -7.80 20.40 5.53
N ARG A 282 -8.07 21.61 6.06
CA ARG A 282 -9.00 21.83 7.18
C ARG A 282 -10.44 21.47 6.81
N SER A 283 -10.85 21.69 5.56
CA SER A 283 -12.20 21.37 5.09
C SER A 283 -12.60 19.91 5.37
N VAL A 284 -11.63 18.99 5.35
CA VAL A 284 -11.83 17.56 5.61
C VAL A 284 -12.15 17.27 7.08
N TYR A 285 -11.80 18.16 8.01
CA TYR A 285 -12.09 18.01 9.44
C TYR A 285 -13.50 18.47 9.84
N VAL A 286 -14.20 19.23 9.00
CA VAL A 286 -15.49 19.87 9.37
C VAL A 286 -16.49 18.82 9.84
N GLN A 287 -16.85 17.86 8.98
CA GLN A 287 -17.82 16.83 9.33
C GLN A 287 -17.34 15.93 10.49
N PRO A 288 -16.08 15.44 10.52
CA PRO A 288 -15.52 14.76 11.68
C PRO A 288 -15.69 15.51 13.01
N LEU A 289 -15.44 16.82 13.04
CA LEU A 289 -15.56 17.62 14.27
C LEU A 289 -17.00 17.79 14.70
N VAL A 290 -17.93 18.04 13.78
CA VAL A 290 -19.37 18.16 14.06
C VAL A 290 -19.92 16.85 14.62
N ASN A 291 -19.54 15.72 14.02
CA ASN A 291 -19.91 14.39 14.50
C ASN A 291 -19.34 14.14 15.90
N MET A 292 -18.06 14.47 16.12
CA MET A 292 -17.40 14.31 17.41
C MET A 292 -18.05 15.17 18.50
N ALA A 293 -18.42 16.42 18.18
CA ALA A 293 -19.10 17.33 19.09
C ALA A 293 -20.47 16.80 19.52
N SER A 294 -21.21 16.21 18.58
CA SER A 294 -22.51 15.59 18.86
C SER A 294 -22.35 14.30 19.68
N ALA A 295 -21.31 13.50 19.43
CA ALA A 295 -21.11 12.21 20.08
C ALA A 295 -20.46 12.29 21.47
N LYS A 296 -19.46 13.16 21.67
CA LYS A 296 -18.76 13.38 22.96
C LYS A 296 -18.51 14.88 23.19
N PRO A 297 -19.58 15.66 23.45
CA PRO A 297 -19.47 17.11 23.61
C PRO A 297 -18.49 17.52 24.73
N GLU A 298 -18.38 16.70 25.77
CA GLU A 298 -17.49 16.93 26.89
C GLU A 298 -16.01 16.78 26.53
N TYR A 299 -15.67 15.98 25.51
CA TYR A 299 -14.29 15.82 25.05
C TYR A 299 -13.87 17.00 24.18
N ILE A 300 -14.77 17.49 23.32
CA ILE A 300 -14.53 18.71 22.53
C ILE A 300 -14.31 19.91 23.44
N LEU A 301 -15.18 20.11 24.43
CA LEU A 301 -15.07 21.24 25.34
C LEU A 301 -13.79 21.16 26.21
N LYS A 302 -13.40 19.95 26.64
CA LYS A 302 -12.11 19.73 27.33
C LYS A 302 -10.91 20.01 26.43
N ALA A 303 -10.96 19.60 25.16
CA ALA A 303 -9.89 19.87 24.20
C ALA A 303 -9.72 21.38 23.96
N ALA A 304 -10.82 22.11 23.74
CA ALA A 304 -10.81 23.57 23.60
C ALA A 304 -10.21 24.25 24.84
N ASN A 305 -10.67 23.86 26.03
CA ASN A 305 -10.15 24.40 27.29
C ASN A 305 -8.66 24.07 27.51
N GLN A 306 -8.20 22.88 27.13
CA GLN A 306 -6.80 22.48 27.28
C GLN A 306 -5.86 23.25 26.33
N LEU A 307 -6.35 23.64 25.15
CA LEU A 307 -5.58 24.44 24.20
C LEU A 307 -5.59 25.93 24.52
N ALA A 308 -6.59 26.41 25.27
CA ALA A 308 -6.73 27.80 25.71
C ALA A 308 -6.66 28.82 24.55
N ILE A 309 -7.19 28.45 23.38
CA ILE A 309 -7.27 29.32 22.20
C ILE A 309 -8.49 30.24 22.36
N LYS A 310 -8.34 31.51 22.00
CA LYS A 310 -9.48 32.45 21.98
C LYS A 310 -10.44 32.08 20.85
N TYR A 311 -11.73 32.34 21.04
CA TYR A 311 -12.75 32.03 20.03
C TYR A 311 -12.40 32.60 18.64
N GLU A 312 -11.95 33.85 18.59
CA GLU A 312 -11.61 34.56 17.35
C GLU A 312 -10.44 33.94 16.59
N GLU A 313 -9.60 33.18 17.28
CA GLU A 313 -8.41 32.51 16.74
C GLU A 313 -8.64 31.00 16.55
N ASP A 314 -9.79 30.48 16.98
CA ASP A 314 -10.10 29.05 17.01
C ASP A 314 -10.99 28.65 15.81
N PRO A 315 -10.42 28.14 14.71
CA PRO A 315 -11.21 27.65 13.58
C PRO A 315 -12.18 26.53 13.95
N ILE A 316 -11.91 25.73 14.98
CA ILE A 316 -12.82 24.66 15.41
C ILE A 316 -14.03 25.27 16.09
N ALA A 317 -13.84 26.27 16.95
CA ALA A 317 -14.94 26.99 17.55
C ALA A 317 -15.84 27.63 16.48
N ASN A 318 -15.23 28.26 15.46
CA ASN A 318 -15.97 28.85 14.34
C ASN A 318 -16.72 27.78 13.52
N ILE A 319 -16.10 26.63 13.23
CA ILE A 319 -16.75 25.50 12.55
C ILE A 319 -17.95 25.00 13.36
N LEU A 320 -17.78 24.75 14.65
CA LEU A 320 -18.84 24.18 15.50
C LEU A 320 -19.97 25.17 15.74
N VAL A 321 -19.67 26.45 15.95
CA VAL A 321 -20.70 27.49 16.05
C VAL A 321 -21.43 27.64 14.72
N GLY A 322 -20.71 27.75 13.60
CA GLY A 322 -21.33 27.88 12.29
C GLY A 322 -22.14 26.67 11.84
N ALA A 323 -21.79 25.46 12.30
CA ALA A 323 -22.52 24.24 11.93
C ALA A 323 -23.66 23.88 12.88
N LEU A 324 -23.65 24.35 14.13
CA LEU A 324 -24.56 23.90 15.19
C LEU A 324 -25.34 25.04 15.89
N HIS A 325 -25.25 26.28 15.40
CA HIS A 325 -26.18 27.32 15.84
C HIS A 325 -27.62 26.97 15.43
N GLY A 326 -28.63 27.36 16.21
CA GLY A 326 -30.03 26.99 15.98
C GLY A 326 -30.39 25.52 16.28
N GLU A 327 -29.41 24.62 16.35
CA GLU A 327 -29.59 23.19 16.61
C GLU A 327 -29.81 22.89 18.10
N THR A 328 -30.86 23.46 18.69
CA THR A 328 -31.19 23.33 20.13
C THR A 328 -31.42 21.89 20.60
N GLY A 329 -31.75 20.99 19.67
CA GLY A 329 -31.87 19.55 19.88
C GLY A 329 -30.54 18.78 19.89
N ASN A 330 -29.44 19.40 19.43
CA ASN A 330 -28.15 18.72 19.34
C ASN A 330 -27.52 18.53 20.74
N PRO A 331 -26.97 17.33 21.05
CA PRO A 331 -26.34 17.06 22.35
C PRO A 331 -25.24 18.06 22.72
N PHE A 332 -24.49 18.54 21.73
CA PHE A 332 -23.45 19.54 21.93
C PHE A 332 -24.00 20.87 22.43
N PHE A 333 -25.02 21.41 21.75
CA PHE A 333 -25.66 22.67 22.12
C PHE A 333 -26.22 22.60 23.55
N GLN A 334 -26.93 21.51 23.87
CA GLN A 334 -27.49 21.28 25.21
C GLN A 334 -26.37 21.19 26.27
N PHE A 335 -25.29 20.49 25.95
CA PHE A 335 -24.16 20.29 26.84
C PHE A 335 -23.45 21.62 27.18
N ILE A 336 -23.12 22.43 26.17
CA ILE A 336 -22.43 23.72 26.40
C ILE A 336 -23.35 24.75 27.07
N THR A 337 -24.65 24.77 26.76
CA THR A 337 -25.62 25.67 27.40
C THR A 337 -25.77 25.36 28.89
N LYS A 338 -25.75 24.07 29.25
CA LYS A 338 -25.74 23.65 30.65
C LYS A 338 -24.44 24.07 31.34
N HIS A 339 -23.28 23.78 30.74
CA HIS A 339 -21.98 24.07 31.34
C HIS A 339 -21.65 25.57 31.40
N ALA A 340 -22.22 26.40 30.53
CA ALA A 340 -22.06 27.86 30.54
C ALA A 340 -22.56 28.51 31.84
N LYS A 341 -23.46 27.84 32.58
CA LYS A 341 -24.00 28.31 33.87
C LYS A 341 -23.11 27.93 35.07
N GLU A 342 -22.10 27.10 34.84
CA GLU A 342 -21.19 26.63 35.88
C GLU A 342 -20.03 27.62 36.11
N LYS A 343 -19.08 27.25 36.98
CA LYS A 343 -17.87 28.03 37.26
C LYS A 343 -16.63 27.30 36.77
N GLY A 344 -15.59 28.06 36.43
CA GLY A 344 -14.27 27.53 36.08
C GLY A 344 -13.90 27.72 34.60
N PRO A 345 -12.70 27.27 34.20
CA PRO A 345 -12.16 27.50 32.86
C PRO A 345 -13.05 26.95 31.73
N THR A 346 -13.50 25.70 31.86
CA THR A 346 -14.38 25.05 30.88
C THR A 346 -15.73 25.76 30.71
N ALA A 347 -16.31 26.27 31.81
CA ALA A 347 -17.54 27.04 31.77
C ALA A 347 -17.37 28.39 31.04
N LYS A 348 -16.19 29.02 31.15
CA LYS A 348 -15.88 30.24 30.39
C LYS A 348 -15.84 29.99 28.88
N VAL A 349 -15.24 28.87 28.45
CA VAL A 349 -15.24 28.46 27.03
C VAL A 349 -16.67 28.21 26.56
N ALA A 350 -17.45 27.42 27.31
CA ALA A 350 -18.84 27.13 26.96
C ALA A 350 -19.69 28.40 26.86
N LYS A 351 -19.54 29.33 27.82
CA LYS A 351 -20.25 30.61 27.81
C LYS A 351 -19.90 31.43 26.57
N ALA A 352 -18.63 31.56 26.23
CA ALA A 352 -18.20 32.28 25.04
C ALA A 352 -18.80 31.67 23.75
N TRP A 353 -18.83 30.33 23.64
CA TRP A 353 -19.38 29.66 22.46
C TRP A 353 -20.90 29.81 22.36
N VAL A 354 -21.63 29.73 23.48
CA VAL A 354 -23.09 29.99 23.53
C VAL A 354 -23.40 31.42 23.11
N GLU A 355 -22.67 32.42 23.62
CA GLU A 355 -22.86 33.82 23.23
C GLU A 355 -22.67 34.02 21.72
N LYS A 356 -21.69 33.35 21.11
CA LYS A 356 -21.44 33.41 19.66
C LYS A 356 -22.49 32.66 18.84
N MET A 357 -23.01 31.53 19.33
CA MET A 357 -24.14 30.84 18.69
C MET A 357 -25.40 31.71 18.71
N THR A 358 -25.73 32.34 19.84
CA THR A 358 -26.89 33.24 19.94
C THR A 358 -26.75 34.44 19.00
N ALA A 359 -25.57 35.08 18.94
CA ALA A 359 -25.33 36.16 18.00
C ALA A 359 -25.52 35.69 16.54
N ARG A 360 -25.09 34.46 16.21
CA ARG A 360 -25.27 33.90 14.88
C ARG A 360 -26.72 33.58 14.55
N ASP A 361 -27.51 33.11 15.51
CA ASP A 361 -28.94 32.86 15.35
C ASP A 361 -29.74 34.15 15.09
N GLU A 362 -29.26 35.30 15.57
CA GLU A 362 -29.84 36.61 15.27
C GLU A 362 -29.50 37.09 13.85
N GLU A 363 -28.30 36.77 13.35
CA GLU A 363 -27.85 37.10 11.99
C GLU A 363 -28.45 36.17 10.92
N GLU A 364 -28.53 34.87 11.22
CA GLU A 364 -28.95 33.79 10.33
C GLU A 364 -29.99 32.91 11.05
N PRO A 365 -31.25 33.39 11.20
CA PRO A 365 -32.27 32.64 11.91
C PRO A 365 -32.54 31.28 11.23
N ALA A 366 -32.53 30.22 12.03
CA ALA A 366 -32.76 28.86 11.55
C ALA A 366 -34.06 28.77 10.75
N THR A 367 -34.00 28.14 9.56
CA THR A 367 -35.20 27.87 8.76
C THR A 367 -36.17 27.04 9.59
N PRO A 368 -37.43 27.48 9.78
CA PRO A 368 -38.39 26.70 10.54
C PRO A 368 -38.56 25.31 9.89
N PRO A 369 -38.70 24.24 10.69
CA PRO A 369 -38.95 22.91 10.16
C PRO A 369 -40.20 22.97 9.27
N ALA A 370 -40.10 22.38 8.07
CA ALA A 370 -41.23 22.30 7.16
C ALA A 370 -42.43 21.73 7.93
N THR A 371 -43.49 22.52 8.03
CA THR A 371 -44.75 22.08 8.65
C THR A 371 -45.16 20.76 8.03
N PRO A 372 -45.42 19.69 8.80
CA PRO A 372 -46.08 18.54 8.24
C PRO A 372 -47.42 19.03 7.67
N ASN A 373 -47.64 18.76 6.38
CA ASN A 373 -48.91 19.09 5.74
C ASN A 373 -50.06 18.51 6.59
N PRO A 374 -51.15 19.29 6.79
CA PRO A 374 -52.26 18.90 7.64
C PRO A 374 -52.94 17.59 7.23
#